data_AF-A0A6P7HHE0-F1
#
_entry.id   AF-A0A6P7HHE0-F1
#
_cell.length_a   1.000
_cell.length_b   1.000
_cell.length_c   1.000
_cell.angle_alpha   90.00
_cell.angle_beta   90.00
_cell.angle_gamma   90.00
#
_symmetry.space_group_name_H-M   'P 1'
#
loop_
_entity.id
_entity.type
_entity.pdbx_description
1 polymer ?
#
loop_
_entity_poly.entity_id
_entity_poly.type
_entity_poly.pdbx_seq_one_letter_code
_entity_poly.pdbx_strand_id
1 'polypeptide(L)'
;MRIKVLPMGSTLILNVRIYLKSFKSFTIMTQSQLLPSARFFCTRDPKLGGREVDRRNRVQSVKPVRIKNNSIRRQEDEMDPRGMSSALQQRPSFLKSVFAAGTAKRTAEMLRRKSSLVAEEEEQDEEGPEQRATRRAEKMQPPDRPLSAAEWKKLKESQGNSPRFDIQMMGSLFTCGAQLDIAKSLLTFVAMETGTLSYELLLRYLTLCVRGGHDSEVFDVYDIMRANFPTLDTGASSLFIKSFSRTARWREAIGILHEVKKVLTPSPRNYGNVIAAAVLHSDNTTAWALYDELIQNELSPLQETWEYLFKGASKMRGKEGAGISQTEQQERLLGILMDMRNNQIYPQLSLASTIKTWFESRTEQKWTGSWTSITPKGVCRCCGSDLESIQLTAEEYQQLKDRVMADIIQGQDVFNKTTPEELQRFKVFVQRKPAFDVVVDGLNVANVNNDKSKQSETLLAVVSELQRQGLTILVLGRKHMLRPSKSWQKQNMNLIQQKAHCFFTDNISEDDPFLLYATLHSGNHCLFVSRDLMRDHKACLPDGAARRLFFKWQRGHQLVVDGWVAAGRKVRFQSIPSYDTIVQTSGDSWHIPYDDTEDRSTYEVPQRWLCLTKKD
;
A
#
# COMPACT_ATOMS: atom_id res chain seq x y z
N MET A 1 12.62 -10.42 -37.56
CA MET A 1 13.78 -11.21 -38.03
C MET A 1 13.40 -12.68 -37.91
N ARG A 2 13.49 -13.46 -39.00
CA ARG A 2 13.01 -14.86 -39.09
C ARG A 2 14.21 -15.82 -39.08
N ILE A 3 14.11 -16.91 -38.32
CA ILE A 3 15.04 -18.04 -38.27
C ILE A 3 14.66 -19.06 -39.37
N LYS A 4 15.47 -20.10 -39.60
CA LYS A 4 15.18 -21.21 -40.50
C LYS A 4 15.60 -22.49 -39.79
N VAL A 5 14.67 -23.40 -39.51
CA VAL A 5 14.97 -24.74 -38.98
C VAL A 5 14.85 -25.75 -40.12
N LEU A 6 15.90 -26.57 -40.32
CA LEU A 6 15.91 -27.63 -41.33
C LEU A 6 15.20 -28.89 -40.80
N PRO A 7 14.46 -29.62 -41.64
CA PRO A 7 13.70 -30.78 -41.20
C PRO A 7 14.58 -32.04 -41.21
N MET A 8 14.61 -32.79 -40.10
CA MET A 8 14.93 -34.22 -40.11
C MET A 8 13.89 -34.99 -39.30
N GLY A 9 13.40 -36.07 -39.90
CA GLY A 9 12.22 -36.80 -39.47
C GLY A 9 12.45 -37.79 -38.33
N SER A 10 11.34 -38.00 -37.62
CA SER A 10 10.95 -39.19 -36.86
C SER A 10 11.87 -39.66 -35.72
N THR A 11 11.35 -39.49 -34.49
CA THR A 11 11.72 -40.11 -33.19
C THR A 11 12.93 -39.53 -32.42
N LEU A 12 12.58 -38.73 -31.39
CA LEU A 12 13.20 -38.51 -30.07
C LEU A 12 14.69 -38.10 -29.95
N ILE A 13 14.88 -37.08 -29.09
CA ILE A 13 16.10 -36.57 -28.42
C ILE A 13 16.66 -35.26 -29.02
N LEU A 14 16.37 -34.16 -28.33
CA LEU A 14 17.05 -32.88 -28.45
C LEU A 14 18.49 -33.05 -27.93
N ASN A 15 19.45 -33.28 -28.82
CA ASN A 15 20.88 -33.21 -28.49
C ASN A 15 21.61 -32.53 -29.64
N VAL A 16 22.08 -31.30 -29.43
CA VAL A 16 23.00 -30.62 -30.36
C VAL A 16 24.31 -30.35 -29.61
N ARG A 17 25.33 -31.16 -29.90
CA ARG A 17 26.74 -30.86 -29.59
C ARG A 17 27.30 -29.86 -30.61
N ILE A 18 27.91 -28.78 -30.14
CA ILE A 18 28.54 -27.76 -31.00
C ILE A 18 30.06 -28.00 -31.03
N TYR A 19 30.60 -28.22 -32.24
CA TYR A 19 32.03 -28.09 -32.53
C TYR A 19 32.32 -26.63 -32.92
N LEU A 20 33.20 -25.97 -32.17
CA LEU A 20 33.70 -24.62 -32.44
C LEU A 20 34.84 -24.66 -33.47
N LYS A 21 34.75 -23.81 -34.50
CA LYS A 21 35.94 -23.26 -35.17
C LYS A 21 35.82 -21.73 -35.34
N SER A 22 36.88 -21.09 -34.88
CA SER A 22 37.18 -19.65 -34.85
C SER A 22 37.28 -19.04 -36.25
N PHE A 23 36.85 -17.78 -36.41
CA PHE A 23 37.55 -16.79 -37.24
C PHE A 23 37.35 -15.35 -36.73
N LYS A 24 38.42 -14.57 -36.87
CA LYS A 24 38.72 -13.27 -36.26
C LYS A 24 38.14 -12.05 -37.01
N SER A 25 37.91 -11.00 -36.23
CA SER A 25 38.10 -9.55 -36.44
C SER A 25 37.72 -8.89 -37.77
N PHE A 26 36.86 -7.87 -37.67
CA PHE A 26 37.05 -6.59 -38.37
C PHE A 26 36.61 -5.41 -37.47
N THR A 27 37.49 -4.43 -37.37
CA THR A 27 37.31 -3.11 -36.77
C THR A 27 36.96 -2.12 -37.88
N ILE A 28 36.17 -1.06 -37.61
CA ILE A 28 36.42 0.35 -37.98
C ILE A 28 35.18 1.26 -37.69
N MET A 29 35.44 2.21 -36.78
CA MET A 29 35.12 3.67 -36.75
C MET A 29 33.70 4.28 -36.81
N THR A 30 33.30 4.81 -35.65
CA THR A 30 32.91 6.21 -35.27
C THR A 30 32.23 7.20 -36.23
N GLN A 31 31.14 7.79 -35.72
CA GLN A 31 30.66 9.21 -35.68
C GLN A 31 29.12 9.23 -35.76
N SER A 32 28.31 10.11 -35.18
CA SER A 32 28.41 11.25 -34.24
C SER A 32 26.97 11.70 -33.94
N GLN A 33 26.72 12.20 -32.72
CA GLN A 33 25.72 13.20 -32.25
C GLN A 33 24.42 13.47 -33.04
N LEU A 34 23.28 13.50 -32.31
CA LEU A 34 22.32 14.63 -32.31
C LEU A 34 21.19 14.43 -31.26
N LEU A 35 20.99 15.46 -30.42
CA LEU A 35 19.81 15.73 -29.59
C LEU A 35 18.61 16.13 -30.47
N PRO A 36 17.37 16.06 -29.96
CA PRO A 36 16.67 17.33 -29.74
C PRO A 36 15.76 17.41 -28.49
N SER A 37 15.72 18.64 -27.97
CA SER A 37 14.78 19.19 -26.99
C SER A 37 13.40 19.42 -27.61
N ALA A 38 12.33 19.30 -26.81
CA ALA A 38 11.03 19.91 -27.12
C ALA A 38 10.40 20.52 -25.86
N ARG A 39 10.43 21.86 -25.80
CA ARG A 39 9.45 22.72 -25.09
C ARG A 39 8.39 23.13 -26.13
N PHE A 40 7.12 23.31 -25.74
CA PHE A 40 6.18 24.38 -26.20
C PHE A 40 4.85 24.14 -25.44
N PHE A 41 4.51 24.97 -24.42
CA PHE A 41 3.78 26.25 -24.45
C PHE A 41 2.24 26.12 -24.38
N CYS A 42 1.68 26.69 -23.31
CA CYS A 42 0.28 27.02 -23.10
C CYS A 42 -0.18 28.18 -24.00
N THR A 43 -1.46 28.19 -24.37
CA THR A 43 -2.22 29.41 -24.68
C THR A 43 -3.64 29.30 -24.13
N ARG A 44 -4.14 30.42 -23.62
CA ARG A 44 -5.37 30.65 -22.86
C ARG A 44 -6.40 31.43 -23.71
N ASP A 45 -7.69 31.16 -23.45
CA ASP A 45 -8.85 32.08 -23.42
C ASP A 45 -9.37 32.77 -24.71
N PRO A 46 -10.56 33.42 -24.69
CA PRO A 46 -11.88 33.03 -24.14
C PRO A 46 -13.03 33.41 -25.13
N LYS A 47 -14.31 33.12 -24.79
CA LYS A 47 -15.44 34.00 -25.18
C LYS A 47 -16.72 33.79 -24.36
N LEU A 48 -17.21 34.92 -23.87
CA LEU A 48 -18.49 35.20 -23.20
C LEU A 48 -19.68 35.20 -24.18
N GLY A 49 -20.88 35.01 -23.63
CA GLY A 49 -22.14 35.40 -24.26
C GLY A 49 -23.34 35.05 -23.38
N GLY A 50 -23.86 36.04 -22.64
CA GLY A 50 -25.04 35.90 -21.77
C GLY A 50 -26.37 36.09 -22.50
N ARG A 51 -27.46 35.77 -21.79
CA ARG A 51 -28.80 36.39 -21.93
C ARG A 51 -29.68 36.10 -20.71
N GLU A 52 -29.97 37.19 -20.01
CA GLU A 52 -31.16 37.50 -19.18
C GLU A 52 -32.43 37.41 -20.09
N VAL A 53 -33.70 37.20 -19.71
CA VAL A 53 -34.58 37.65 -18.62
C VAL A 53 -35.85 36.74 -18.66
N ASP A 54 -36.50 36.45 -17.52
CA ASP A 54 -37.87 36.93 -17.19
C ASP A 54 -38.73 36.02 -16.27
N ARG A 55 -39.53 36.72 -15.46
CA ARG A 55 -40.41 36.38 -14.35
C ARG A 55 -41.57 35.44 -14.71
N ARG A 56 -42.05 34.68 -13.71
CA ARG A 56 -43.46 34.77 -13.24
C ARG A 56 -43.72 34.05 -11.90
N ASN A 57 -44.46 34.76 -11.05
CA ASN A 57 -45.04 34.32 -9.78
C ASN A 57 -46.14 33.25 -9.97
N ARG A 58 -46.29 32.33 -9.01
CA ARG A 58 -47.62 31.91 -8.53
C ARG A 58 -47.58 31.37 -7.10
N VAL A 59 -48.70 31.57 -6.42
CA VAL A 59 -48.95 31.63 -4.98
C VAL A 59 -49.75 30.40 -4.51
N GLN A 60 -49.54 29.99 -3.25
CA GLN A 60 -50.39 29.17 -2.33
C GLN A 60 -50.70 27.71 -2.75
N SER A 61 -50.63 26.72 -1.86
CA SER A 61 -51.53 26.59 -0.69
C SER A 61 -51.08 25.48 0.28
N VAL A 62 -51.54 25.63 1.52
CA VAL A 62 -51.32 24.79 2.71
C VAL A 62 -52.40 23.70 2.80
N LYS A 63 -52.06 22.49 3.30
CA LYS A 63 -52.86 21.77 4.32
C LYS A 63 -52.09 20.59 4.96
N PRO A 64 -52.32 20.28 6.27
CA PRO A 64 -51.47 19.40 7.09
C PRO A 64 -52.16 18.08 7.50
N VAL A 65 -51.44 16.96 7.69
CA VAL A 65 -52.01 15.78 8.39
C VAL A 65 -50.97 14.95 9.18
N ARG A 66 -51.20 14.94 10.50
CA ARG A 66 -51.09 13.89 11.55
C ARG A 66 -49.81 13.07 11.80
N ILE A 67 -49.36 13.29 13.03
CA ILE A 67 -48.57 12.45 13.93
C ILE A 67 -49.32 11.15 14.29
N LYS A 68 -48.59 10.03 14.35
CA LYS A 68 -48.89 8.90 15.25
C LYS A 68 -47.59 8.40 15.91
N ASN A 69 -47.54 8.55 17.22
CA ASN A 69 -46.62 7.85 18.12
C ASN A 69 -47.05 6.38 18.23
N ASN A 70 -46.10 5.46 18.42
CA ASN A 70 -46.34 4.34 19.33
C ASN A 70 -45.07 3.81 19.99
N SER A 71 -45.33 3.35 21.21
CA SER A 71 -44.48 3.05 22.36
C SER A 71 -43.59 1.81 22.23
N ILE A 72 -42.48 1.89 22.95
CA ILE A 72 -41.53 0.82 23.27
C ILE A 72 -42.12 -0.06 24.39
N ARG A 73 -42.04 -1.39 24.24
CA ARG A 73 -42.09 -2.35 25.36
C ARG A 73 -40.81 -3.18 25.36
N ARG A 74 -40.13 -3.16 26.50
CA ARG A 74 -39.02 -4.05 26.87
C ARG A 74 -39.61 -5.36 27.38
N GLN A 75 -39.00 -6.48 27.03
CA GLN A 75 -39.22 -7.76 27.69
C GLN A 75 -37.84 -8.35 28.00
N GLU A 76 -37.64 -8.58 29.29
CA GLU A 76 -36.54 -9.35 29.89
C GLU A 76 -36.83 -10.82 29.68
N ASP A 77 -35.81 -11.65 29.39
CA ASP A 77 -35.95 -13.10 29.42
C ASP A 77 -34.81 -13.74 30.22
N GLU A 78 -35.25 -14.63 31.11
CA GLU A 78 -34.52 -15.56 31.97
C GLU A 78 -33.75 -16.64 31.20
N MET A 79 -32.86 -17.29 31.94
CA MET A 79 -31.84 -18.24 31.51
C MET A 79 -32.31 -19.68 31.80
N ASP A 80 -32.24 -20.60 30.82
CA ASP A 80 -32.23 -22.06 31.07
C ASP A 80 -31.26 -22.78 30.10
N PRO A 81 -30.53 -23.83 30.52
CA PRO A 81 -29.34 -24.33 29.83
C PRO A 81 -29.56 -25.67 29.12
N ARG A 82 -28.98 -25.81 27.91
CA ARG A 82 -28.19 -26.97 27.48
C ARG A 82 -27.63 -26.77 26.07
N GLY A 83 -26.42 -27.30 25.88
CA GLY A 83 -25.46 -26.87 24.88
C GLY A 83 -25.80 -27.18 23.42
N MET A 84 -25.26 -26.35 22.54
CA MET A 84 -24.56 -26.78 21.33
C MET A 84 -23.68 -25.63 20.83
N SER A 85 -22.45 -26.01 20.46
CA SER A 85 -21.34 -25.17 20.04
C SER A 85 -21.75 -24.17 18.94
N SER A 86 -21.71 -22.87 19.26
CA SER A 86 -21.57 -21.81 18.25
C SER A 86 -20.43 -20.90 18.66
N ALA A 87 -19.58 -20.59 17.67
CA ALA A 87 -18.37 -19.80 17.85
C ALA A 87 -18.70 -18.47 18.52
N LEU A 88 -18.36 -18.35 19.81
CA LEU A 88 -18.22 -17.09 20.50
C LEU A 88 -17.22 -16.26 19.69
N GLN A 89 -17.73 -15.31 18.91
CA GLN A 89 -16.96 -14.16 18.48
C GLN A 89 -16.48 -13.47 19.76
N GLN A 90 -15.32 -13.88 20.26
CA GLN A 90 -14.55 -13.09 21.19
C GLN A 90 -14.25 -11.78 20.47
N ARG A 91 -15.07 -10.75 20.74
CA ARG A 91 -14.75 -9.37 20.36
C ARG A 91 -13.40 -9.07 21.00
N PRO A 92 -12.33 -8.85 20.23
CA PRO A 92 -11.11 -8.47 20.87
C PRO A 92 -11.30 -7.10 21.51
N SER A 93 -10.82 -6.95 22.74
CA SER A 93 -10.98 -5.77 23.59
C SER A 93 -10.14 -4.56 23.14
N PHE A 94 -9.90 -4.42 21.83
CA PHE A 94 -9.06 -3.35 21.31
C PHE A 94 -9.80 -2.01 21.37
N LEU A 95 -9.10 -1.01 21.90
CA LEU A 95 -9.51 0.38 21.79
C LEU A 95 -9.66 0.73 20.31
N LYS A 96 -10.79 1.37 19.94
CA LYS A 96 -11.09 1.73 18.55
C LYS A 96 -10.26 2.93 18.12
N SER A 97 -9.00 2.71 17.76
CA SER A 97 -8.17 3.71 17.06
C SER A 97 -8.44 3.66 15.56
N VAL A 98 -8.52 4.83 14.91
CA VAL A 98 -8.65 5.01 13.46
C VAL A 98 -7.48 4.37 12.72
N PHE A 99 -6.31 4.37 13.36
CA PHE A 99 -5.10 3.79 12.82
C PHE A 99 -5.01 2.28 13.10
N ALA A 100 -5.96 1.64 13.79
CA ALA A 100 -5.86 0.20 14.01
C ALA A 100 -6.08 -0.59 12.70
N ALA A 101 -5.22 -1.58 12.43
CA ALA A 101 -5.34 -2.45 11.26
C ALA A 101 -6.77 -3.00 11.04
N GLY A 102 -7.22 -2.95 9.78
CA GLY A 102 -8.54 -3.43 9.36
C GLY A 102 -9.68 -2.43 9.60
N THR A 103 -9.39 -1.20 10.04
CA THR A 103 -10.39 -0.13 10.18
C THR A 103 -10.83 0.41 8.82
N ALA A 104 -9.91 0.58 7.88
CA ALA A 104 -10.13 0.99 6.51
C ALA A 104 -11.06 0.01 5.79
N LYS A 105 -10.76 -1.30 5.87
CA LYS A 105 -11.60 -2.36 5.30
C LYS A 105 -13.01 -2.34 5.88
N ARG A 106 -13.15 -2.28 7.21
CA ARG A 106 -14.45 -2.18 7.88
C ARG A 106 -15.22 -0.92 7.48
N THR A 107 -14.51 0.19 7.30
CA THR A 107 -15.12 1.47 6.87
C THR A 107 -15.60 1.38 5.43
N ALA A 108 -14.79 0.82 4.53
CA ALA A 108 -15.17 0.59 3.14
C ALA A 108 -16.34 -0.39 3.03
N GLU A 109 -16.35 -1.48 3.78
CA GLU A 109 -17.48 -2.42 3.84
C GLU A 109 -18.74 -1.77 4.40
N MET A 110 -18.63 -0.94 5.44
CA MET A 110 -19.76 -0.18 5.98
C MET A 110 -20.31 0.79 4.93
N LEU A 111 -19.44 1.51 4.21
CA LEU A 111 -19.85 2.42 3.14
C LEU A 111 -20.53 1.66 2.00
N ARG A 112 -19.99 0.50 1.59
CA ARG A 112 -20.60 -0.37 0.57
C ARG A 112 -21.98 -0.87 0.98
N ARG A 113 -22.12 -1.40 2.20
CA ARG A 113 -23.43 -1.83 2.74
C ARG A 113 -24.42 -0.67 2.77
N LYS A 114 -23.95 0.53 3.12
CA LYS A 114 -24.79 1.74 3.14
C LYS A 114 -25.17 2.21 1.74
N SER A 115 -24.30 2.11 0.74
CA SER A 115 -24.67 2.42 -0.66
C SER A 115 -25.65 1.40 -1.23
N SER A 116 -25.56 0.13 -0.84
CA SER A 116 -26.54 -0.90 -1.22
C SER A 116 -27.92 -0.61 -0.63
N LEU A 117 -28.00 -0.14 0.61
CA LEU A 117 -29.27 0.25 1.25
C LEU A 117 -29.90 1.52 0.66
N VAL A 118 -29.11 2.41 0.04
CA VAL A 118 -29.61 3.60 -0.67
C VAL A 118 -30.06 3.25 -2.09
N ALA A 119 -29.41 2.29 -2.74
CA ALA A 119 -29.84 1.78 -4.05
C ALA A 119 -31.18 1.01 -3.96
N GLU A 120 -31.44 0.32 -2.86
CA GLU A 120 -32.72 -0.38 -2.63
C GLU A 120 -33.92 0.56 -2.40
N GLU A 121 -33.69 1.86 -2.17
CA GLU A 121 -34.76 2.88 -2.07
C GLU A 121 -34.99 3.66 -3.39
N GLU A 122 -34.15 3.47 -4.42
CA GLU A 122 -34.27 4.16 -5.71
C GLU A 122 -34.63 3.24 -6.91
N GLU A 123 -34.78 1.93 -6.72
CA GLU A 123 -35.24 1.00 -7.78
C GLU A 123 -36.71 0.55 -7.56
N GLN A 124 -37.63 1.48 -7.77
CA GLN A 124 -38.98 1.19 -8.27
C GLN A 124 -39.28 2.18 -9.40
N ASP A 125 -38.78 1.87 -10.59
CA ASP A 125 -39.53 1.93 -11.86
C ASP A 125 -38.57 1.80 -13.06
N GLU A 126 -38.95 0.88 -13.94
CA GLU A 126 -38.61 0.72 -15.36
C GLU A 126 -37.12 0.63 -15.80
N GLU A 127 -36.73 -0.57 -16.28
CA GLU A 127 -36.29 -0.76 -17.68
C GLU A 127 -36.12 -2.26 -18.03
N GLY A 128 -36.59 -2.65 -19.21
CA GLY A 128 -36.82 -4.04 -19.65
C GLY A 128 -35.57 -4.84 -20.07
N PRO A 129 -35.73 -6.16 -20.30
CA PRO A 129 -34.61 -7.07 -20.48
C PRO A 129 -34.21 -7.22 -21.95
N GLU A 130 -33.76 -6.15 -22.61
CA GLU A 130 -33.21 -6.26 -23.96
C GLU A 130 -32.02 -5.32 -24.16
N GLN A 131 -30.82 -5.82 -23.84
CA GLN A 131 -29.52 -5.52 -24.50
C GLN A 131 -28.30 -5.97 -23.66
N ARG A 132 -28.38 -7.15 -23.02
CA ARG A 132 -27.21 -7.77 -22.35
C ARG A 132 -26.74 -9.05 -23.02
N ALA A 133 -26.80 -9.08 -24.34
CA ALA A 133 -26.27 -10.16 -25.15
C ALA A 133 -25.55 -9.60 -26.39
N THR A 134 -24.43 -8.92 -26.20
CA THR A 134 -23.44 -8.79 -27.28
C THR A 134 -22.08 -8.43 -26.69
N ARG A 135 -21.08 -9.28 -27.00
CA ARG A 135 -19.67 -9.24 -26.59
C ARG A 135 -19.30 -9.88 -25.25
N ARG A 136 -19.73 -11.13 -25.02
CA ARG A 136 -18.78 -12.12 -24.50
C ARG A 136 -17.99 -12.64 -25.70
N ALA A 137 -16.74 -12.24 -25.86
CA ALA A 137 -15.84 -12.96 -26.75
C ALA A 137 -15.82 -14.42 -26.28
N GLU A 138 -16.16 -15.37 -27.13
CA GLU A 138 -15.97 -16.79 -26.84
C GLU A 138 -14.52 -16.99 -26.41
N LYS A 139 -14.30 -17.33 -25.13
CA LYS A 139 -12.96 -17.60 -24.63
C LYS A 139 -12.47 -18.86 -25.32
N MET A 140 -11.43 -18.73 -26.15
CA MET A 140 -10.74 -19.85 -26.80
C MET A 140 -10.37 -20.89 -25.75
N GLN A 141 -10.95 -22.09 -25.86
CA GLN A 141 -10.67 -23.20 -24.93
C GLN A 141 -9.40 -23.93 -25.34
N PRO A 142 -8.47 -24.20 -24.40
CA PRO A 142 -7.30 -25.00 -24.69
C PRO A 142 -7.68 -26.48 -24.83
N PRO A 143 -6.93 -27.27 -25.62
CA PRO A 143 -7.14 -28.71 -25.69
C PRO A 143 -6.71 -29.41 -24.39
N ASP A 144 -7.34 -30.54 -24.09
CA ASP A 144 -7.07 -31.33 -22.87
C ASP A 144 -5.86 -32.27 -22.99
N ARG A 145 -5.31 -32.42 -24.21
CA ARG A 145 -4.15 -33.27 -24.51
C ARG A 145 -3.22 -32.61 -25.53
N PRO A 146 -1.95 -33.02 -25.60
CA PRO A 146 -1.05 -32.63 -26.68
C PRO A 146 -1.64 -33.02 -28.05
N LEU A 147 -1.55 -32.11 -29.01
CA LEU A 147 -2.05 -32.33 -30.37
C LEU A 147 -0.90 -32.48 -31.36
N SER A 148 -1.11 -33.27 -32.40
CA SER A 148 -0.21 -33.34 -33.56
C SER A 148 -0.28 -32.06 -34.40
N ALA A 149 0.72 -31.82 -35.26
CA ALA A 149 0.75 -30.64 -36.13
C ALA A 149 -0.49 -30.53 -37.05
N ALA A 150 -1.03 -31.68 -37.52
CA ALA A 150 -2.25 -31.71 -38.33
C ALA A 150 -3.50 -31.33 -37.52
N GLU A 151 -3.59 -31.80 -36.28
CA GLU A 151 -4.70 -31.45 -35.37
C GLU A 151 -4.66 -29.96 -34.97
N TRP A 152 -3.47 -29.42 -34.69
CA TRP A 152 -3.30 -27.98 -34.45
C TRP A 152 -3.69 -27.13 -35.66
N LYS A 153 -3.33 -27.56 -36.86
CA LYS A 153 -3.73 -26.89 -38.11
C LYS A 153 -5.24 -26.85 -38.26
N LYS A 154 -5.92 -27.98 -38.06
CA LYS A 154 -7.38 -28.08 -38.12
C LYS A 154 -8.05 -27.19 -37.07
N LEU A 155 -7.50 -27.14 -35.85
CA LEU A 155 -8.01 -26.29 -34.78
C LEU A 155 -7.86 -24.79 -35.13
N LYS A 156 -6.70 -24.39 -35.66
CA LYS A 156 -6.46 -23.02 -36.14
C LYS A 156 -7.42 -22.62 -37.26
N GLU A 157 -7.68 -23.53 -38.21
CA GLU A 157 -8.65 -23.34 -39.30
C GLU A 157 -10.07 -23.18 -38.76
N SER A 158 -10.49 -24.01 -37.81
CA SER A 158 -11.81 -23.93 -37.18
C SER A 158 -12.06 -22.63 -36.42
N GLN A 159 -10.99 -21.94 -36.00
CA GLN A 159 -11.06 -20.66 -35.27
C GLN A 159 -10.76 -19.46 -36.18
N GLY A 160 -11.02 -19.59 -37.49
CA GLY A 160 -10.93 -18.48 -38.43
C GLY A 160 -9.52 -18.10 -38.84
N ASN A 161 -8.53 -19.00 -38.67
CA ASN A 161 -7.14 -18.80 -39.11
C ASN A 161 -6.50 -17.49 -38.61
N SER A 162 -6.77 -17.12 -37.36
CA SER A 162 -6.20 -15.92 -36.74
C SER A 162 -4.65 -15.91 -36.87
N PRO A 163 -4.04 -14.81 -37.33
CA PRO A 163 -2.58 -14.70 -37.44
C PRO A 163 -1.87 -14.63 -36.07
N ARG A 164 -2.62 -14.44 -34.99
CA ARG A 164 -2.12 -14.48 -33.60
C ARG A 164 -2.68 -15.66 -32.81
N PHE A 165 -3.15 -16.70 -33.50
CA PHE A 165 -3.73 -17.90 -32.90
C PHE A 165 -2.82 -18.51 -31.84
N ASP A 166 -1.54 -18.69 -32.15
CA ASP A 166 -0.51 -19.23 -31.26
C ASP A 166 -0.36 -18.41 -29.97
N ILE A 167 -0.27 -17.09 -30.10
CA ILE A 167 -0.13 -16.15 -28.99
C ILE A 167 -1.37 -16.16 -28.08
N GLN A 168 -2.56 -16.17 -28.68
CA GLN A 168 -3.82 -16.24 -27.96
C GLN A 168 -3.99 -17.61 -27.29
N MET A 169 -3.61 -18.70 -27.96
CA MET A 169 -3.72 -20.07 -27.46
C MET A 169 -2.77 -20.29 -26.28
N MET A 170 -1.52 -19.83 -26.40
CA MET A 170 -0.58 -19.85 -25.27
C MET A 170 -1.09 -19.04 -24.07
N GLY A 171 -1.75 -17.90 -24.33
CA GLY A 171 -2.42 -17.13 -23.27
C GLY A 171 -3.57 -17.88 -22.61
N SER A 172 -4.34 -18.65 -23.38
CA SER A 172 -5.41 -19.51 -22.85
C SER A 172 -4.84 -20.67 -22.03
N LEU A 173 -3.81 -21.36 -22.54
CA LEU A 173 -3.10 -22.42 -21.80
C LEU A 173 -2.57 -21.93 -20.45
N PHE A 174 -2.01 -20.71 -20.41
CA PHE A 174 -1.56 -20.08 -19.17
C PHE A 174 -2.72 -19.78 -18.19
N THR A 175 -3.86 -19.32 -18.71
CA THR A 175 -5.03 -18.96 -17.90
C THR A 175 -5.72 -20.19 -17.31
N CYS A 176 -5.77 -21.28 -18.07
CA CYS A 176 -6.41 -22.53 -17.67
C CYS A 176 -5.47 -23.47 -16.90
N GLY A 177 -4.18 -23.14 -16.76
CA GLY A 177 -3.22 -23.99 -16.06
C GLY A 177 -2.97 -25.34 -16.75
N ALA A 178 -2.96 -25.34 -18.09
CA ALA A 178 -2.81 -26.55 -18.88
C ALA A 178 -1.44 -27.23 -18.71
N GLN A 179 -1.37 -28.53 -18.99
CA GLN A 179 -0.14 -29.31 -18.92
C GLN A 179 0.94 -28.77 -19.88
N LEU A 180 2.20 -28.83 -19.45
CA LEU A 180 3.35 -28.31 -20.22
C LEU A 180 3.45 -28.96 -21.62
N ASP A 181 3.15 -30.24 -21.74
CA ASP A 181 3.25 -30.99 -23.00
C ASP A 181 2.29 -30.46 -24.07
N ILE A 182 1.16 -29.89 -23.66
CA ILE A 182 0.21 -29.25 -24.58
C ILE A 182 0.86 -28.00 -25.17
N ALA A 183 1.47 -27.16 -24.33
CA ALA A 183 2.19 -25.97 -24.76
C ALA A 183 3.41 -26.31 -25.63
N LYS A 184 4.14 -27.39 -25.33
CA LYS A 184 5.23 -27.91 -26.18
C LYS A 184 4.73 -28.33 -27.56
N SER A 185 3.60 -29.03 -27.62
CA SER A 185 3.01 -29.44 -28.89
C SER A 185 2.60 -28.25 -29.76
N LEU A 186 2.10 -27.17 -29.13
CA LEU A 186 1.80 -25.92 -29.81
C LEU A 186 3.07 -25.25 -30.36
N LEU A 187 4.14 -25.16 -29.57
CA LEU A 187 5.43 -24.64 -30.04
C LEU A 187 5.97 -25.45 -31.22
N THR A 188 5.90 -26.78 -31.14
CA THR A 188 6.34 -27.68 -32.21
C THR A 188 5.56 -27.41 -33.50
N PHE A 189 4.23 -27.30 -33.41
CA PHE A 189 3.39 -26.94 -34.54
C PHE A 189 3.78 -25.59 -35.15
N VAL A 190 3.95 -24.54 -34.34
CA VAL A 190 4.31 -23.20 -34.85
C VAL A 190 5.70 -23.20 -35.49
N ALA A 191 6.65 -23.93 -34.91
CA ALA A 191 7.99 -24.07 -35.47
C ALA A 191 7.96 -24.82 -36.82
N MET A 192 7.13 -25.87 -36.96
CA MET A 192 6.95 -26.59 -38.23
C MET A 192 6.24 -25.75 -39.30
N GLU A 193 5.22 -24.98 -38.91
CA GLU A 193 4.40 -24.19 -39.83
C GLU A 193 5.14 -22.95 -40.33
N THR A 194 5.85 -22.25 -39.44
CA THR A 194 6.48 -20.96 -39.75
C THR A 194 8.00 -21.04 -39.92
N GLY A 195 8.61 -22.17 -39.56
CA GLY A 195 10.05 -22.37 -39.53
C GLY A 195 10.76 -21.68 -38.35
N THR A 196 10.03 -20.99 -37.47
CA THR A 196 10.58 -20.11 -36.42
C THR A 196 9.68 -20.03 -35.20
N LEU A 197 10.19 -19.47 -34.10
CA LEU A 197 9.38 -19.06 -32.95
C LEU A 197 9.57 -17.56 -32.72
N SER A 198 8.46 -16.85 -32.52
CA SER A 198 8.49 -15.42 -32.22
C SER A 198 8.95 -15.17 -30.78
N TYR A 199 9.60 -14.04 -30.53
CA TYR A 199 10.00 -13.63 -29.18
C TYR A 199 8.79 -13.57 -28.23
N GLU A 200 7.66 -13.02 -28.69
CA GLU A 200 6.43 -12.90 -27.90
C GLU A 200 5.90 -14.28 -27.48
N LEU A 201 5.90 -15.27 -28.39
CA LEU A 201 5.44 -16.62 -28.09
C LEU A 201 6.35 -17.30 -27.06
N LEU A 202 7.67 -17.18 -27.23
CA LEU A 202 8.67 -17.73 -26.31
C LEU A 202 8.57 -17.09 -24.92
N LEU A 203 8.33 -15.77 -24.84
CA LEU A 203 8.15 -15.09 -23.56
C LEU A 203 6.89 -15.57 -22.82
N ARG A 204 5.78 -15.79 -23.53
CA ARG A 204 4.54 -16.35 -22.95
C ARG A 204 4.75 -17.78 -22.47
N TYR A 205 5.46 -18.58 -23.26
CA TYR A 205 5.83 -19.95 -22.88
C TYR A 205 6.74 -19.96 -21.64
N LEU A 206 7.78 -19.12 -21.62
CA LEU A 206 8.67 -18.93 -20.47
C LEU A 206 7.88 -18.58 -19.21
N THR A 207 6.90 -17.68 -19.33
CA THR A 207 6.03 -17.30 -18.21
C THR A 207 5.25 -18.49 -17.67
N LEU A 208 4.74 -19.36 -18.55
CA LEU A 208 4.08 -20.61 -18.19
C LEU A 208 5.06 -21.56 -17.48
N CYS A 209 6.26 -21.77 -18.02
CA CYS A 209 7.28 -22.64 -17.42
C CYS A 209 7.69 -22.19 -16.02
N VAL A 210 7.98 -20.90 -15.84
CA VAL A 210 8.40 -20.34 -14.54
C VAL A 210 7.26 -20.38 -13.52
N ARG A 211 6.00 -20.22 -13.95
CA ARG A 211 4.83 -20.35 -13.07
C ARG A 211 4.58 -21.80 -12.66
N GLY A 212 4.75 -22.74 -13.58
CA GLY A 212 4.61 -24.18 -13.36
C GLY A 212 5.79 -24.83 -12.62
N GLY A 213 6.90 -24.12 -12.40
CA GLY A 213 8.10 -24.67 -11.77
C GLY A 213 8.89 -25.63 -12.68
N HIS A 214 8.74 -25.49 -13.99
CA HIS A 214 9.41 -26.32 -14.99
C HIS A 214 10.82 -25.77 -15.31
N ASP A 215 11.69 -25.69 -14.30
CA ASP A 215 12.98 -25.00 -14.40
C ASP A 215 13.94 -25.64 -15.45
N SER A 216 13.85 -26.95 -15.69
CA SER A 216 14.63 -27.62 -16.74
C SER A 216 14.28 -27.08 -18.13
N GLU A 217 12.99 -26.87 -18.39
CA GLU A 217 12.51 -26.32 -19.65
C GLU A 217 12.94 -24.86 -19.84
N VAL A 218 13.02 -24.11 -18.73
CA VAL A 218 13.46 -22.71 -18.76
C VAL A 218 14.90 -22.61 -19.28
N PHE A 219 15.75 -23.60 -19.03
CA PHE A 219 17.10 -23.65 -19.57
C PHE A 219 17.11 -23.79 -21.08
N ASP A 220 16.30 -24.70 -21.63
CA ASP A 220 16.17 -24.87 -23.08
C ASP A 220 15.65 -23.59 -23.73
N VAL A 221 14.65 -22.95 -23.12
CA VAL A 221 14.10 -21.67 -23.59
C VAL A 221 15.15 -20.56 -23.50
N TYR A 222 15.96 -20.53 -22.44
CA TYR A 222 17.05 -19.56 -22.28
C TYR A 222 18.07 -19.69 -23.42
N ASP A 223 18.53 -20.92 -23.70
CA ASP A 223 19.50 -21.19 -24.74
C ASP A 223 18.93 -20.86 -26.13
N ILE A 224 17.67 -21.23 -26.40
CA ILE A 224 16.96 -20.84 -27.63
C ILE A 224 16.89 -19.31 -27.74
N MET A 225 16.47 -18.60 -26.70
CA MET A 225 16.31 -17.16 -26.78
C MET A 225 17.66 -16.44 -26.92
N ARG A 226 18.72 -16.87 -26.23
CA ARG A 226 20.07 -16.30 -26.33
C ARG A 226 20.74 -16.57 -27.67
N ALA A 227 20.50 -17.73 -28.27
CA ALA A 227 21.06 -18.06 -29.59
C ALA A 227 20.38 -17.26 -30.72
N ASN A 228 19.11 -16.90 -30.55
CA ASN A 228 18.29 -16.35 -31.63
C ASN A 228 17.99 -14.84 -31.52
N PHE A 229 18.12 -14.26 -30.32
CA PHE A 229 17.84 -12.85 -30.08
C PHE A 229 19.05 -12.15 -29.45
N PRO A 230 19.54 -11.03 -30.01
CA PRO A 230 20.72 -10.33 -29.49
C PRO A 230 20.56 -9.82 -28.06
N THR A 231 19.35 -9.43 -27.68
CA THR A 231 19.02 -8.84 -26.38
C THR A 231 17.76 -9.46 -25.81
N LEU A 232 17.75 -9.69 -24.50
CA LEU A 232 16.56 -10.06 -23.75
C LEU A 232 15.96 -8.81 -23.11
N ASP A 233 14.65 -8.71 -23.11
CA ASP A 233 13.94 -7.66 -22.38
C ASP A 233 13.98 -7.90 -20.86
N THR A 234 13.50 -6.92 -20.10
CA THR A 234 13.45 -6.97 -18.63
C THR A 234 12.52 -8.05 -18.11
N GLY A 235 11.43 -8.30 -18.83
CA GLY A 235 10.45 -9.34 -18.50
C GLY A 235 11.08 -10.74 -18.56
N ALA A 236 11.69 -11.09 -19.69
CA ALA A 236 12.38 -12.36 -19.88
C ALA A 236 13.53 -12.52 -18.87
N SER A 237 14.38 -11.49 -18.73
CA SER A 237 15.51 -11.51 -17.80
C SER A 237 15.06 -11.75 -16.36
N SER A 238 13.95 -11.13 -15.94
CA SER A 238 13.39 -11.33 -14.59
C SER A 238 12.88 -12.75 -14.36
N LEU A 239 12.26 -13.36 -15.38
CA LEU A 239 11.79 -14.75 -15.34
C LEU A 239 12.96 -15.73 -15.27
N PHE A 240 14.02 -15.50 -16.06
CA PHE A 240 15.23 -16.31 -15.99
C PHE A 240 15.93 -16.18 -14.63
N ILE A 241 16.15 -14.95 -14.13
CA ILE A 241 16.72 -14.74 -12.80
C ILE A 241 15.93 -15.53 -11.75
N LYS A 242 14.59 -15.46 -11.77
CA LYS A 242 13.73 -16.17 -10.83
C LYS A 242 13.90 -17.69 -10.90
N SER A 243 13.91 -18.27 -12.10
CA SER A 243 14.04 -19.72 -12.29
C SER A 243 15.43 -20.22 -11.95
N PHE A 244 16.48 -19.62 -12.53
CA PHE A 244 17.87 -20.02 -12.28
C PHE A 244 18.24 -19.94 -10.79
N SER A 245 17.75 -18.92 -10.08
CA SER A 245 17.97 -18.73 -8.63
C SER A 245 17.47 -19.90 -7.76
N ARG A 246 16.53 -20.71 -8.24
CA ARG A 246 15.96 -21.86 -7.50
C ARG A 246 16.74 -23.15 -7.73
N THR A 247 17.76 -23.14 -8.58
CA THR A 247 18.44 -24.34 -9.07
C THR A 247 19.93 -24.31 -8.75
N ALA A 248 20.63 -25.42 -9.01
CA ALA A 248 22.09 -25.48 -8.90
C ALA A 248 22.81 -24.49 -9.85
N ARG A 249 22.14 -24.02 -10.92
CA ARG A 249 22.68 -23.04 -11.89
C ARG A 249 22.51 -21.59 -11.43
N TRP A 250 22.23 -21.33 -10.16
CA TRP A 250 21.95 -19.98 -9.65
C TRP A 250 23.01 -18.93 -9.93
N ARG A 251 24.28 -19.31 -10.11
CA ARG A 251 25.36 -18.36 -10.49
C ARG A 251 25.12 -17.70 -11.85
N GLU A 252 24.40 -18.34 -12.76
CA GLU A 252 23.99 -17.71 -14.02
C GLU A 252 22.96 -16.60 -13.80
N ALA A 253 22.13 -16.69 -12.75
CA ALA A 253 21.23 -15.60 -12.37
C ALA A 253 22.00 -14.32 -11.99
N ILE A 254 23.20 -14.44 -11.40
CA ILE A 254 24.09 -13.30 -11.14
C ILE A 254 24.54 -12.67 -12.47
N GLY A 255 24.95 -13.50 -13.43
CA GLY A 255 25.36 -13.04 -14.77
C GLY A 255 24.22 -12.29 -15.46
N ILE A 256 23.02 -12.84 -15.46
CA ILE A 256 21.82 -12.20 -16.05
C ILE A 256 21.50 -10.90 -15.32
N LEU A 257 21.58 -10.89 -13.98
CA LEU A 257 21.39 -9.68 -13.18
C LEU A 257 22.41 -8.58 -13.57
N HIS A 258 23.67 -8.95 -13.81
CA HIS A 258 24.70 -8.01 -14.23
C HIS A 258 24.44 -7.45 -15.65
N GLU A 259 23.95 -8.26 -16.58
CA GLU A 259 23.54 -7.76 -17.90
C GLU A 259 22.37 -6.77 -17.80
N VAL A 260 21.39 -7.01 -16.92
CA VAL A 260 20.30 -6.06 -16.69
C VAL A 260 20.84 -4.73 -16.17
N LYS A 261 21.78 -4.75 -15.22
CA LYS A 261 22.42 -3.55 -14.65
C LYS A 261 23.08 -2.65 -15.70
N LYS A 262 23.57 -3.21 -16.81
CA LYS A 262 24.19 -2.41 -17.89
C LYS A 262 23.19 -1.52 -18.62
N VAL A 263 21.90 -1.84 -18.56
CA VAL A 263 20.84 -1.13 -19.30
C VAL A 263 19.94 -0.35 -18.35
N LEU A 264 19.65 -0.88 -17.16
CA LEU A 264 18.73 -0.28 -16.18
C LEU A 264 18.93 -0.86 -14.77
N THR A 265 18.40 -0.16 -13.77
CA THR A 265 18.39 -0.61 -12.38
C THR A 265 17.50 -1.86 -12.21
N PRO A 266 18.04 -3.01 -11.75
CA PRO A 266 17.23 -4.21 -11.52
C PRO A 266 16.17 -3.98 -10.44
N SER A 267 15.05 -4.70 -10.54
CA SER A 267 13.98 -4.58 -9.55
C SER A 267 14.37 -5.21 -8.20
N PRO A 268 13.73 -4.80 -7.08
CA PRO A 268 13.92 -5.45 -5.78
C PRO A 268 13.68 -6.97 -5.82
N ARG A 269 12.78 -7.43 -6.70
CA ARG A 269 12.51 -8.86 -6.91
C ARG A 269 13.68 -9.58 -7.58
N ASN A 270 14.39 -8.92 -8.51
CA ASN A 270 15.57 -9.51 -9.15
C ASN A 270 16.68 -9.73 -8.12
N TYR A 271 17.01 -8.69 -7.35
CA TYR A 271 17.96 -8.80 -6.24
C TYR A 271 17.53 -9.86 -5.23
N GLY A 272 16.28 -9.81 -4.74
CA GLY A 272 15.76 -10.74 -3.74
C GLY A 272 15.85 -12.21 -4.16
N ASN A 273 15.58 -12.55 -5.43
CA ASN A 273 15.74 -13.91 -5.94
C ASN A 273 17.21 -14.39 -5.87
N VAL A 274 18.16 -13.56 -6.28
CA VAL A 274 19.58 -13.93 -6.29
C VAL A 274 20.15 -13.97 -4.86
N ILE A 275 19.74 -13.04 -4.00
CA ILE A 275 20.09 -13.04 -2.56
C ILE A 275 19.59 -14.33 -1.90
N ALA A 276 18.34 -14.72 -2.16
CA ALA A 276 17.77 -15.96 -1.65
C ALA A 276 18.59 -17.18 -2.10
N ALA A 277 18.97 -17.24 -3.38
CA ALA A 277 19.80 -18.30 -3.93
C ALA A 277 21.18 -18.37 -3.28
N ALA A 278 21.84 -17.22 -3.11
CA ALA A 278 23.15 -17.12 -2.48
C ALA A 278 23.10 -17.63 -1.04
N VAL A 279 22.09 -17.22 -0.26
CA VAL A 279 21.88 -17.72 1.11
C VAL A 279 21.65 -19.23 1.14
N LEU A 280 20.81 -19.77 0.25
CA LEU A 280 20.54 -21.21 0.17
C LEU A 280 21.80 -22.03 -0.11
N HIS A 281 22.74 -21.47 -0.87
CA HIS A 281 24.04 -22.08 -1.19
C HIS A 281 25.17 -21.66 -0.23
N SER A 282 24.85 -21.04 0.91
CA SER A 282 25.81 -20.58 1.92
C SER A 282 26.83 -19.53 1.42
N ASP A 283 26.52 -18.81 0.34
CA ASP A 283 27.33 -17.71 -0.21
C ASP A 283 26.88 -16.36 0.39
N ASN A 284 27.09 -16.20 1.70
CA ASN A 284 26.63 -15.02 2.44
C ASN A 284 27.32 -13.73 2.00
N THR A 285 28.58 -13.81 1.55
CA THR A 285 29.32 -12.65 1.03
C THR A 285 28.61 -12.06 -0.18
N THR A 286 28.21 -12.90 -1.14
CA THR A 286 27.44 -12.45 -2.31
C THR A 286 26.06 -11.94 -1.91
N ALA A 287 25.38 -12.62 -0.98
CA ALA A 287 24.05 -12.22 -0.51
C ALA A 287 24.05 -10.81 0.08
N TRP A 288 25.02 -10.52 0.96
CA TRP A 288 25.14 -9.21 1.61
C TRP A 288 25.66 -8.13 0.67
N ALA A 289 26.59 -8.43 -0.25
CA ALA A 289 27.03 -7.46 -1.26
C ALA A 289 25.87 -7.02 -2.17
N LEU A 290 25.01 -7.96 -2.60
CA LEU A 290 23.81 -7.64 -3.37
C LEU A 290 22.75 -6.91 -2.55
N TYR A 291 22.66 -7.19 -1.25
CA TYR A 291 21.78 -6.45 -0.34
C TYR A 291 22.24 -4.99 -0.21
N ASP A 292 23.53 -4.76 0.00
CA ASP A 292 24.09 -3.42 0.12
C ASP A 292 23.91 -2.63 -1.19
N GLU A 293 24.14 -3.26 -2.33
CA GLU A 293 23.90 -2.66 -3.65
C GLU A 293 22.41 -2.30 -3.85
N LEU A 294 21.48 -3.15 -3.40
CA LEU A 294 20.06 -2.85 -3.44
C LEU A 294 19.74 -1.58 -2.63
N ILE A 295 20.28 -1.45 -1.40
CA ILE A 295 20.05 -0.30 -0.54
C ILE A 295 20.71 0.97 -1.12
N GLN A 296 21.91 0.87 -1.68
CA GLN A 296 22.62 1.98 -2.34
C GLN A 296 21.85 2.54 -3.53
N ASN A 297 21.06 1.71 -4.21
CA ASN A 297 20.16 2.13 -5.29
C ASN A 297 18.82 2.71 -4.79
N GLU A 298 18.69 3.03 -3.50
CA GLU A 298 17.48 3.56 -2.86
C GLU A 298 16.23 2.65 -3.04
N LEU A 299 16.45 1.36 -3.26
CA LEU A 299 15.39 0.39 -3.41
C LEU A 299 14.96 -0.16 -2.04
N SER A 300 13.66 -0.38 -1.86
CA SER A 300 13.14 -1.07 -0.67
C SER A 300 13.19 -2.59 -0.87
N PRO A 301 13.86 -3.36 0.02
CA PRO A 301 13.86 -4.81 -0.04
C PRO A 301 12.44 -5.39 0.09
N LEU A 302 12.20 -6.53 -0.56
CA LEU A 302 11.00 -7.33 -0.30
C LEU A 302 11.16 -8.06 1.03
N GLN A 303 10.06 -8.21 1.78
CA GLN A 303 10.09 -8.93 3.07
C GLN A 303 10.61 -10.37 2.95
N GLU A 304 10.30 -11.05 1.84
CA GLU A 304 10.85 -12.37 1.51
C GLU A 304 12.39 -12.37 1.51
N THR A 305 13.02 -11.27 1.04
CA THR A 305 14.49 -11.13 1.02
C THR A 305 15.06 -11.15 2.44
N TRP A 306 14.44 -10.39 3.36
CA TRP A 306 14.82 -10.43 4.77
C TRP A 306 14.58 -11.79 5.39
N GLU A 307 13.48 -12.48 5.05
CA GLU A 307 13.24 -13.84 5.53
C GLU A 307 14.38 -14.79 5.18
N TYR A 308 14.88 -14.74 3.94
CA TYR A 308 16.02 -15.56 3.55
C TYR A 308 17.27 -15.21 4.35
N LEU A 309 17.59 -13.92 4.54
CA LEU A 309 18.76 -13.49 5.31
C LEU A 309 18.70 -13.99 6.77
N PHE A 310 17.55 -13.86 7.45
CA PHE A 310 17.36 -14.40 8.80
C PHE A 310 17.43 -15.94 8.83
N LYS A 311 16.79 -16.65 7.88
CA LYS A 311 16.87 -18.12 7.76
C LYS A 311 18.30 -18.61 7.53
N GLY A 312 19.08 -17.89 6.73
CA GLY A 312 20.47 -18.20 6.44
C GLY A 312 21.35 -18.16 7.68
N ALA A 313 21.16 -17.14 8.51
CA ALA A 313 21.91 -16.98 9.75
C ALA A 313 21.64 -18.11 10.77
N SER A 314 20.41 -18.58 10.88
CA SER A 314 20.07 -19.69 11.79
C SER A 314 20.74 -21.01 11.43
N LYS A 315 21.18 -21.20 10.18
CA LYS A 315 21.80 -22.45 9.69
C LYS A 315 23.34 -22.51 9.86
N MET A 316 24.00 -21.38 10.13
CA MET A 316 25.47 -21.25 10.11
C MET A 316 26.19 -21.70 11.39
N ARG A 317 25.51 -22.39 12.30
CA ARG A 317 26.11 -22.87 13.56
C ARG A 317 27.32 -23.79 13.29
N GLY A 318 28.51 -23.34 13.71
CA GLY A 318 29.72 -24.18 13.80
C GLY A 318 30.57 -24.32 12.54
N LYS A 319 30.35 -23.54 11.47
CA LYS A 319 31.26 -23.48 10.32
C LYS A 319 31.99 -22.13 10.30
N GLU A 320 33.15 -22.06 10.95
CA GLU A 320 34.13 -21.01 10.70
C GLU A 320 34.76 -21.25 9.32
N GLY A 321 34.17 -20.64 8.30
CA GLY A 321 34.72 -20.56 6.96
C GLY A 321 35.11 -19.12 6.61
N ALA A 322 35.83 -18.94 5.50
CA ALA A 322 36.33 -17.66 4.98
C ALA A 322 35.23 -16.70 4.45
N GLY A 323 34.12 -16.55 5.18
CA GLY A 323 33.01 -15.64 4.87
C GLY A 323 32.79 -14.61 5.97
N ILE A 324 31.68 -13.86 5.85
CA ILE A 324 31.24 -12.87 6.85
C ILE A 324 31.17 -13.51 8.25
N SER A 325 31.75 -12.85 9.25
CA SER A 325 31.80 -13.35 10.63
C SER A 325 30.39 -13.45 11.24
N GLN A 326 30.20 -14.33 12.23
CA GLN A 326 28.90 -14.42 12.93
C GLN A 326 28.49 -13.11 13.59
N THR A 327 29.45 -12.36 14.13
CA THR A 327 29.23 -11.04 14.74
C THR A 327 28.77 -10.02 13.70
N GLU A 328 29.46 -9.92 12.57
CA GLU A 328 29.07 -9.00 11.49
C GLU A 328 27.69 -9.35 10.92
N GLN A 329 27.41 -10.65 10.73
CA GLN A 329 26.10 -11.11 10.27
C GLN A 329 24.98 -10.73 11.26
N GLN A 330 25.25 -10.84 12.55
CA GLN A 330 24.32 -10.40 13.58
C GLN A 330 24.08 -8.89 13.52
N GLU A 331 25.12 -8.08 13.45
CA GLU A 331 25.00 -6.62 13.39
C GLU A 331 24.17 -6.18 12.18
N ARG A 332 24.40 -6.81 11.02
CA ARG A 332 23.61 -6.57 9.81
C ARG A 332 22.13 -6.92 9.98
N LEU A 333 21.81 -8.05 10.62
CA LEU A 333 20.42 -8.44 10.89
C LEU A 333 19.72 -7.52 11.90
N LEU A 334 20.43 -7.07 12.94
CA LEU A 334 19.92 -6.05 13.85
C LEU A 334 19.74 -4.71 13.12
N GLY A 335 20.62 -4.39 12.17
CA GLY A 335 20.48 -3.26 11.25
C GLY A 335 19.19 -3.30 10.43
N ILE A 336 18.73 -4.47 9.98
CA ILE A 336 17.43 -4.63 9.32
C ILE A 336 16.27 -4.28 10.27
N LEU A 337 16.33 -4.67 11.54
CA LEU A 337 15.29 -4.31 12.51
C LEU A 337 15.27 -2.80 12.79
N MET A 338 16.45 -2.16 12.79
CA MET A 338 16.57 -0.71 12.88
C MET A 338 16.04 -0.01 11.62
N ASP A 339 16.26 -0.58 10.44
CA ASP A 339 15.66 -0.10 9.20
C ASP A 339 14.12 -0.17 9.25
N MET A 340 13.57 -1.29 9.71
CA MET A 340 12.14 -1.45 9.94
C MET A 340 11.58 -0.41 10.91
N ARG A 341 12.30 -0.15 12.02
CA ARG A 341 11.96 0.92 12.96
C ARG A 341 11.94 2.29 12.29
N ASN A 342 13.00 2.62 11.57
CA ASN A 342 13.20 3.95 11.01
C ASN A 342 12.23 4.26 9.87
N ASN A 343 11.84 3.24 9.10
CA ASN A 343 10.94 3.37 7.96
C ASN A 343 9.50 2.92 8.24
N GLN A 344 9.17 2.61 9.51
CA GLN A 344 7.85 2.12 9.94
C GLN A 344 7.37 0.91 9.12
N ILE A 345 8.28 -0.02 8.86
CA ILE A 345 8.00 -1.26 8.14
C ILE A 345 7.64 -2.32 9.17
N TYR A 346 6.46 -2.92 9.00
CA TYR A 346 5.97 -3.97 9.88
C TYR A 346 6.14 -5.32 9.16
N PRO A 347 6.86 -6.29 9.75
CA PRO A 347 7.00 -7.60 9.15
C PRO A 347 5.64 -8.31 9.09
N GLN A 348 5.42 -9.08 8.02
CA GLN A 348 4.36 -10.08 7.94
C GLN A 348 4.62 -11.20 8.96
N LEU A 349 3.58 -11.92 9.35
CA LEU A 349 3.67 -13.02 10.31
C LEU A 349 4.77 -14.05 9.95
N SER A 350 4.99 -14.34 8.68
CA SER A 350 6.05 -15.25 8.21
C SER A 350 7.46 -14.74 8.54
N LEU A 351 7.72 -13.46 8.27
CA LEU A 351 8.98 -12.80 8.61
C LEU A 351 9.14 -12.62 10.12
N ALA A 352 8.11 -12.21 10.84
CA ALA A 352 8.14 -12.13 12.30
C ALA A 352 8.46 -13.49 12.94
N SER A 353 7.90 -14.59 12.41
CA SER A 353 8.17 -15.95 12.89
C SER A 353 9.62 -16.37 12.61
N THR A 354 10.15 -15.95 11.46
CA THR A 354 11.55 -16.16 11.09
C THR A 354 12.49 -15.39 12.01
N ILE A 355 12.19 -14.12 12.29
CA ILE A 355 12.94 -13.28 13.24
C ILE A 355 12.92 -13.93 14.63
N LYS A 356 11.75 -14.36 15.11
CA LYS A 356 11.60 -15.08 16.38
C LYS A 356 12.54 -16.30 16.45
N THR A 357 12.49 -17.14 15.43
CA THR A 357 13.32 -18.35 15.34
C THR A 357 14.81 -18.02 15.33
N TRP A 358 15.21 -16.96 14.62
CA TRP A 358 16.59 -16.50 14.59
C TRP A 358 17.07 -16.06 15.97
N PHE A 359 16.31 -15.23 16.70
CA PHE A 359 16.65 -14.84 18.06
C PHE A 359 16.78 -16.06 18.99
N GLU A 360 15.80 -16.97 18.97
CA GLU A 360 15.78 -18.17 19.83
C GLU A 360 16.91 -19.17 19.51
N SER A 361 17.46 -19.16 18.29
CA SER A 361 18.60 -20.00 17.92
C SER A 361 19.92 -19.60 18.61
N ARG A 362 19.96 -18.42 19.23
CA ARG A 362 21.14 -17.83 19.90
C ARG A 362 21.28 -18.36 21.33
N THR A 363 21.75 -19.60 21.49
CA THR A 363 21.82 -20.27 22.81
C THR A 363 22.68 -19.55 23.84
N GLU A 364 23.73 -18.81 23.42
CA GLU A 364 24.60 -18.05 24.33
C GLU A 364 23.86 -16.89 25.01
N GLN A 365 22.85 -16.33 24.33
CA GLN A 365 22.12 -15.15 24.81
C GLN A 365 20.72 -15.49 25.35
N LYS A 366 20.32 -16.77 25.31
CA LYS A 366 19.07 -17.29 25.89
C LYS A 366 17.83 -16.44 25.58
N TRP A 367 17.68 -15.97 24.35
CA TRP A 367 16.49 -15.23 23.93
C TRP A 367 15.25 -16.12 23.97
N THR A 368 14.13 -15.54 24.35
CA THR A 368 12.81 -16.15 24.26
C THR A 368 11.83 -15.23 23.54
N GLY A 369 11.08 -15.80 22.61
CA GLY A 369 10.07 -15.08 21.84
C GLY A 369 8.66 -15.50 22.22
N SER A 370 7.76 -14.53 22.31
CA SER A 370 6.33 -14.73 22.58
C SER A 370 5.46 -13.80 21.76
N TRP A 371 4.38 -14.35 21.21
CA TRP A 371 3.33 -13.56 20.56
C TRP A 371 2.47 -12.89 21.62
N THR A 372 2.30 -11.59 21.53
CA THR A 372 1.66 -10.80 22.58
C THR A 372 0.73 -9.72 22.02
N SER A 373 0.05 -9.03 22.93
CA SER A 373 -0.67 -7.78 22.68
C SER A 373 -0.33 -6.78 23.78
N ILE A 374 -0.61 -5.52 23.51
CA ILE A 374 -0.28 -4.42 24.41
C ILE A 374 -1.54 -4.02 25.18
N THR A 375 -1.37 -3.73 26.46
CA THR A 375 -2.47 -3.19 27.28
C THR A 375 -2.81 -1.76 26.83
N PRO A 376 -4.02 -1.26 27.14
CA PRO A 376 -4.38 0.15 26.92
C PRO A 376 -3.38 1.18 27.47
N LYS A 377 -2.61 0.80 28.51
CA LYS A 377 -1.61 1.66 29.16
C LYS A 377 -0.25 1.68 28.46
N GLY A 378 -0.03 0.83 27.45
CA GLY A 378 1.27 0.70 26.78
C GLY A 378 2.19 -0.38 27.35
N VAL A 379 1.69 -1.23 28.26
CA VAL A 379 2.48 -2.32 28.84
C VAL A 379 2.37 -3.59 28.00
N CYS A 380 3.50 -4.24 27.72
CA CYS A 380 3.56 -5.54 27.09
C CYS A 380 3.01 -6.63 28.01
N ARG A 381 2.00 -7.40 27.56
CA ARG A 381 1.40 -8.47 28.37
C ARG A 381 2.32 -9.67 28.63
N CYS A 382 3.44 -9.77 27.93
CA CYS A 382 4.35 -10.90 28.03
C CYS A 382 5.48 -10.62 29.04
N CYS A 383 6.25 -9.55 28.84
CA CYS A 383 7.39 -9.22 29.71
C CYS A 383 7.09 -8.14 30.76
N GLY A 384 5.92 -7.48 30.68
CA GLY A 384 5.56 -6.41 31.60
C GLY A 384 6.27 -5.07 31.37
N SER A 385 7.14 -4.95 30.36
CA SER A 385 7.81 -3.68 30.03
C SER A 385 6.85 -2.67 29.41
N ASP A 386 7.06 -1.39 29.70
CA ASP A 386 6.43 -0.27 29.01
C ASP A 386 7.00 -0.12 27.59
N LEU A 387 6.11 0.10 26.62
CA LEU A 387 6.49 0.49 25.28
C LEU A 387 6.85 1.99 25.23
N GLU A 388 7.62 2.36 24.22
CA GLU A 388 7.96 3.76 23.96
C GLU A 388 6.70 4.63 23.80
N SER A 389 6.76 5.84 24.35
CA SER A 389 5.63 6.78 24.35
C SER A 389 5.31 7.28 22.94
N ILE A 390 4.03 7.48 22.67
CA ILE A 390 3.58 8.17 21.44
C ILE A 390 3.96 9.66 21.46
N GLN A 391 4.21 10.23 22.63
CA GLN A 391 4.55 11.64 22.79
C GLN A 391 5.94 11.92 22.23
N LEU A 392 6.08 13.03 21.51
CA LEU A 392 7.37 13.49 20.99
C LEU A 392 8.16 14.14 22.12
N THR A 393 9.48 13.97 22.13
CA THR A 393 10.35 14.81 22.97
C THR A 393 10.33 16.26 22.47
N ALA A 394 10.86 17.19 23.26
CA ALA A 394 10.93 18.60 22.86
C ALA A 394 11.77 18.78 21.58
N GLU A 395 12.86 18.02 21.45
CA GLU A 395 13.77 18.02 20.31
C GLU A 395 13.09 17.42 19.08
N GLU A 396 12.45 16.25 19.23
CA GLU A 396 11.67 15.60 18.16
C GLU A 396 10.56 16.53 17.66
N TYR A 397 9.85 17.19 18.57
CA TYR A 397 8.78 18.11 18.22
C TYR A 397 9.29 19.34 17.48
N GLN A 398 10.41 19.92 17.93
CA GLN A 398 11.01 21.08 17.27
C GLN A 398 11.49 20.73 15.86
N GLN A 399 12.15 19.58 15.69
CA GLN A 399 12.56 19.07 14.38
C GLN A 399 11.37 18.87 13.43
N LEU A 400 10.29 18.25 13.92
CA LEU A 400 9.07 18.08 13.14
C LEU A 400 8.47 19.43 12.74
N LYS A 401 8.36 20.35 13.70
CA LYS A 401 7.81 21.69 13.48
C LYS A 401 8.58 22.42 12.39
N ASP A 402 9.90 22.45 12.46
CA ASP A 402 10.72 23.16 11.48
C ASP A 402 10.57 22.58 10.07
N ARG A 403 10.54 21.24 9.96
CA ARG A 403 10.32 20.54 8.68
C ARG A 403 8.94 20.82 8.09
N VAL A 404 7.88 20.69 8.88
CA VAL A 404 6.52 20.97 8.40
C VAL A 404 6.38 22.43 7.99
N MET A 405 6.98 23.36 8.75
CA MET A 405 6.95 24.79 8.43
C MET A 405 7.68 25.11 7.12
N ALA A 406 8.83 24.48 6.87
CA ALA A 406 9.61 24.70 5.65
C ALA A 406 9.00 24.00 4.43
N ASP A 407 8.69 22.70 4.57
CA ASP A 407 8.38 21.83 3.43
C ASP A 407 6.89 21.85 3.05
N ILE A 408 5.98 21.99 4.03
CA ILE A 408 4.53 21.96 3.80
C ILE A 408 3.92 23.37 3.79
N ILE A 409 4.30 24.22 4.76
CA ILE A 409 3.70 25.57 4.90
C ILE A 409 4.37 26.63 4.02
N GLN A 410 5.66 26.46 3.70
CA GLN A 410 6.43 27.38 2.86
C GLN A 410 6.91 26.75 1.54
N GLY A 411 6.60 25.47 1.31
CA GLY A 411 6.98 24.74 0.11
C GLY A 411 6.35 25.30 -1.18
N GLN A 412 6.89 24.90 -2.32
CA GLN A 412 6.47 25.37 -3.64
C GLN A 412 4.97 25.13 -3.94
N ASP A 413 4.35 24.14 -3.30
CA ASP A 413 2.95 23.77 -3.49
C ASP A 413 1.94 24.65 -2.74
N VAL A 414 2.40 25.53 -1.83
CA VAL A 414 1.51 26.41 -1.06
C VAL A 414 0.79 27.39 -1.99
N PHE A 415 1.47 27.86 -3.04
CA PHE A 415 0.90 28.76 -4.05
C PHE A 415 -0.17 28.09 -4.92
N ASN A 416 -0.22 26.76 -4.95
CA ASN A 416 -1.27 26.00 -5.62
C ASN A 416 -2.49 25.75 -4.70
N LYS A 417 -2.29 25.81 -3.38
CA LYS A 417 -3.28 25.38 -2.35
C LYS A 417 -3.98 26.53 -1.62
N THR A 418 -3.35 27.70 -1.51
CA THR A 418 -3.96 28.90 -0.90
C THR A 418 -3.25 30.17 -1.36
N THR A 419 -3.83 31.33 -1.06
CA THR A 419 -3.18 32.63 -1.35
C THR A 419 -2.17 32.99 -0.25
N PRO A 420 -0.98 33.49 -0.59
CA PRO A 420 0.01 33.94 0.39
C PRO A 420 -0.55 34.97 1.37
N GLU A 421 -1.43 35.85 0.91
CA GLU A 421 -2.08 36.87 1.73
C GLU A 421 -3.01 36.24 2.77
N GLU A 422 -3.79 35.21 2.39
CA GLU A 422 -4.65 34.50 3.34
C GLU A 422 -3.84 33.75 4.39
N LEU A 423 -2.76 33.06 3.97
CA LEU A 423 -1.86 32.39 4.88
C LEU A 423 -1.22 33.39 5.86
N GLN A 424 -0.78 34.55 5.38
CA GLN A 424 -0.17 35.57 6.24
C GLN A 424 -1.18 36.15 7.24
N ARG A 425 -2.42 36.44 6.81
CA ARG A 425 -3.50 36.85 7.72
C ARG A 425 -3.74 35.82 8.81
N PHE A 426 -3.70 34.52 8.46
CA PHE A 426 -3.86 33.45 9.42
C PHE A 426 -2.70 33.36 10.41
N LYS A 427 -1.45 33.44 9.94
CA LYS A 427 -0.26 33.43 10.82
C LYS A 427 -0.34 34.53 11.87
N VAL A 428 -0.69 35.75 11.45
CA VAL A 428 -0.89 36.90 12.35
C VAL A 428 -2.05 36.67 13.32
N PHE A 429 -3.14 36.04 12.86
CA PHE A 429 -4.27 35.70 13.73
C PHE A 429 -3.84 34.74 14.83
N VAL A 430 -3.16 33.63 14.51
CA VAL A 430 -2.70 32.63 15.49
C VAL A 430 -1.70 33.22 16.47
N GLN A 431 -0.74 34.03 16.00
CA GLN A 431 0.28 34.65 16.86
C GLN A 431 -0.29 35.63 17.89
N ARG A 432 -1.48 36.19 17.65
CA ARG A 432 -2.15 37.12 18.58
C ARG A 432 -3.05 36.42 19.60
N LYS A 433 -3.14 35.09 19.54
CA LYS A 433 -4.00 34.28 20.41
C LYS A 433 -3.12 33.46 21.37
N PRO A 434 -3.68 33.05 22.53
CA PRO A 434 -3.02 32.05 23.37
C PRO A 434 -2.83 30.75 22.58
N ALA A 435 -1.94 29.89 23.07
CA ALA A 435 -1.83 28.53 22.56
C ALA A 435 -3.20 27.83 22.66
N PHE A 436 -3.59 27.15 21.58
CA PHE A 436 -4.81 26.37 21.58
C PHE A 436 -4.55 24.98 22.14
N ASP A 437 -5.51 24.44 22.89
CA ASP A 437 -5.48 23.05 23.32
C ASP A 437 -5.96 22.13 22.20
N VAL A 438 -6.92 22.60 21.37
CA VAL A 438 -7.49 21.82 20.27
C VAL A 438 -7.79 22.69 19.05
N VAL A 439 -7.34 22.23 17.87
CA VAL A 439 -7.73 22.79 16.56
C VAL A 439 -8.74 21.88 15.87
N VAL A 440 -9.88 22.41 15.45
CA VAL A 440 -10.99 21.66 14.86
C VAL A 440 -11.07 21.97 13.37
N ASP A 441 -10.94 20.94 12.53
CA ASP A 441 -11.28 21.00 11.12
C ASP A 441 -12.80 20.98 10.96
N GLY A 442 -13.39 22.17 10.93
CA GLY A 442 -14.82 22.37 11.07
C GLY A 442 -15.64 21.75 9.94
N LEU A 443 -15.12 21.75 8.70
CA LEU A 443 -15.83 21.18 7.56
C LEU A 443 -15.76 19.65 7.59
N ASN A 444 -14.59 19.07 7.90
CA ASN A 444 -14.44 17.63 8.04
C ASN A 444 -15.30 17.08 9.20
N VAL A 445 -15.28 17.77 10.34
CA VAL A 445 -16.10 17.40 11.50
C VAL A 445 -17.59 17.54 11.21
N ALA A 446 -18.03 18.58 10.52
CA ALA A 446 -19.43 18.74 10.16
C ALA A 446 -19.93 17.62 9.23
N ASN A 447 -19.05 17.07 8.40
CA ASN A 447 -19.31 15.94 7.50
C ASN A 447 -19.20 14.57 8.18
N VAL A 448 -19.03 14.52 9.51
CA VAL A 448 -19.06 13.27 10.27
C VAL A 448 -20.41 12.54 10.09
N ASN A 449 -21.46 13.34 10.02
CA ASN A 449 -22.84 12.92 9.83
C ASN A 449 -23.19 12.91 8.33
N ASN A 450 -23.87 11.86 7.86
CA ASN A 450 -24.29 11.75 6.47
C ASN A 450 -25.40 12.76 6.09
N ASP A 451 -26.19 13.18 7.08
CA ASP A 451 -27.26 14.15 6.90
C ASP A 451 -26.68 15.56 6.79
N LYS A 452 -26.56 16.05 5.55
CA LYS A 452 -26.00 17.37 5.25
C LYS A 452 -26.78 18.52 5.91
N SER A 453 -28.03 18.34 6.29
CA SER A 453 -28.79 19.38 7.00
C SER A 453 -28.30 19.60 8.44
N LYS A 454 -27.58 18.62 9.01
CA LYS A 454 -27.09 18.63 10.40
C LYS A 454 -25.62 19.01 10.54
N GLN A 455 -25.01 19.57 9.50
CA GLN A 455 -23.59 19.96 9.50
C GLN A 455 -23.27 20.96 10.63
N SER A 456 -24.00 22.07 10.71
CA SER A 456 -23.81 23.07 11.77
C SER A 456 -24.14 22.55 13.18
N GLU A 457 -25.13 21.68 13.32
CA GLU A 457 -25.48 21.03 14.60
C GLU A 457 -24.39 20.08 15.09
N THR A 458 -23.83 19.30 14.17
CA THR A 458 -22.73 18.36 14.43
C THR A 458 -21.50 19.12 14.91
N LEU A 459 -21.12 20.18 14.18
CA LEU A 459 -19.99 21.02 14.57
C LEU A 459 -20.21 21.68 15.94
N LEU A 460 -21.40 22.23 16.19
CA LEU A 460 -21.73 22.85 17.48
C LEU A 460 -21.65 21.84 18.64
N ALA A 461 -22.10 20.61 18.44
CA ALA A 461 -22.04 19.57 19.47
C ALA A 461 -20.59 19.22 19.84
N VAL A 462 -19.70 19.10 18.84
CA VAL A 462 -18.27 18.84 19.07
C VAL A 462 -17.60 20.01 19.80
N VAL A 463 -17.81 21.24 19.33
CA VAL A 463 -17.26 22.44 19.96
C VAL A 463 -17.77 22.60 21.39
N SER A 464 -19.06 22.36 21.63
CA SER A 464 -19.65 22.46 22.97
C SER A 464 -19.09 21.41 23.93
N GLU A 465 -18.82 20.19 23.47
CA GLU A 465 -18.20 19.16 24.30
C GLU A 465 -16.75 19.51 24.65
N LEU A 466 -15.96 20.01 23.70
CA LEU A 466 -14.59 20.46 23.97
C LEU A 466 -14.58 21.67 24.92
N GLN A 467 -15.50 22.63 24.73
CA GLN A 467 -15.62 23.80 25.60
C GLN A 467 -15.98 23.39 27.03
N ARG A 468 -16.87 22.40 27.18
CA ARG A 468 -17.27 21.85 28.49
C ARG A 468 -16.09 21.20 29.23
N GLN A 469 -15.06 20.76 28.51
CA GLN A 469 -13.81 20.25 29.08
C GLN A 469 -12.82 21.37 29.48
N GLY A 470 -13.18 22.65 29.25
CA GLY A 470 -12.35 23.80 29.59
C GLY A 470 -11.23 24.08 28.59
N LEU A 471 -11.30 23.51 27.38
CA LEU A 471 -10.25 23.61 26.37
C LEU A 471 -10.33 24.92 25.58
N THR A 472 -9.17 25.47 25.23
CA THR A 472 -9.00 26.60 24.33
C THR A 472 -9.07 26.11 22.88
N ILE A 473 -10.13 26.48 22.17
CA ILE A 473 -10.48 25.87 20.87
C ILE A 473 -10.28 26.87 19.73
N LEU A 474 -9.67 26.40 18.64
CA LEU A 474 -9.71 27.05 17.34
C LEU A 474 -10.55 26.20 16.36
N VAL A 475 -11.57 26.79 15.75
CA VAL A 475 -12.33 26.19 14.65
C VAL A 475 -11.85 26.79 13.34
N LEU A 476 -11.36 25.94 12.45
CA LEU A 476 -11.09 26.27 11.06
C LEU A 476 -12.33 25.93 10.23
N GLY A 477 -12.75 26.85 9.37
CA GLY A 477 -13.91 26.63 8.52
C GLY A 477 -13.81 27.42 7.23
N ARG A 478 -14.87 27.38 6.44
CA ARG A 478 -14.98 28.08 5.16
C ARG A 478 -15.97 29.22 5.22
N LYS A 479 -15.74 30.27 4.43
CA LYS A 479 -16.66 31.43 4.37
C LYS A 479 -18.11 31.06 4.02
N HIS A 480 -18.35 29.99 3.26
CA HIS A 480 -19.73 29.54 2.99
C HIS A 480 -20.47 29.07 4.25
N MET A 481 -19.78 28.62 5.29
CA MET A 481 -20.40 28.19 6.56
C MET A 481 -21.09 29.36 7.28
N LEU A 482 -20.70 30.60 6.99
CA LEU A 482 -21.32 31.80 7.56
C LEU A 482 -22.59 32.22 6.80
N ARG A 483 -22.87 31.64 5.63
CA ARG A 483 -24.05 31.96 4.84
C ARG A 483 -25.21 31.06 5.29
N PRO A 484 -26.34 31.63 5.75
CA PRO A 484 -27.48 30.84 6.19
C PRO A 484 -27.96 29.88 5.09
N SER A 485 -28.07 28.60 5.43
CA SER A 485 -28.53 27.55 4.52
C SER A 485 -29.16 26.41 5.33
N LYS A 486 -29.73 25.40 4.65
CA LYS A 486 -30.25 24.19 5.31
C LYS A 486 -29.19 23.50 6.17
N SER A 487 -27.94 23.53 5.72
CA SER A 487 -26.79 22.91 6.39
C SER A 487 -26.17 23.78 7.48
N TRP A 488 -26.16 25.10 7.25
CA TRP A 488 -25.47 26.09 8.06
C TRP A 488 -26.48 27.05 8.69
N GLN A 489 -26.99 26.69 9.85
CA GLN A 489 -27.93 27.52 10.60
C GLN A 489 -27.19 28.67 11.27
N LYS A 490 -27.68 29.90 11.07
CA LYS A 490 -27.06 31.13 11.62
C LYS A 490 -26.91 31.08 13.14
N GLN A 491 -27.92 30.55 13.84
CA GLN A 491 -27.91 30.44 15.30
C GLN A 491 -26.78 29.54 15.80
N ASN A 492 -26.59 28.37 15.17
CA ASN A 492 -25.52 27.43 15.53
C ASN A 492 -24.14 28.04 15.29
N MET A 493 -23.94 28.70 14.14
CA MET A 493 -22.65 29.34 13.81
C MET A 493 -22.32 30.50 14.76
N ASN A 494 -23.31 31.31 15.14
CA ASN A 494 -23.11 32.35 16.15
C ASN A 494 -22.70 31.76 17.50
N LEU A 495 -23.34 30.67 17.94
CA LEU A 495 -22.97 29.96 19.17
C LEU A 495 -21.55 29.40 19.10
N ILE A 496 -21.14 28.81 17.97
CA ILE A 496 -19.78 28.33 17.78
C ILE A 496 -18.77 29.47 17.96
N GLN A 497 -19.02 30.63 17.33
CA GLN A 497 -18.14 31.81 17.44
C GLN A 497 -18.09 32.43 18.85
N GLN A 498 -19.11 32.18 19.68
CA GLN A 498 -19.10 32.59 21.10
C GLN A 498 -18.32 31.60 21.98
N LYS A 499 -18.22 30.34 21.57
CA LYS A 499 -17.62 29.24 22.34
C LYS A 499 -16.16 28.96 22.00
N ALA A 500 -15.73 29.34 20.81
CA ALA A 500 -14.39 29.06 20.29
C ALA A 500 -13.86 30.24 19.48
N HIS A 501 -12.54 30.28 19.31
CA HIS A 501 -11.93 31.12 18.28
C HIS A 501 -12.22 30.51 16.91
N CYS A 502 -12.57 31.33 15.92
CA CYS A 502 -12.87 30.85 14.58
C CYS A 502 -12.06 31.59 13.53
N PHE A 503 -11.56 30.86 12.54
CA PHE A 503 -10.97 31.43 11.33
C PHE A 503 -11.61 30.80 10.10
N PHE A 504 -12.15 31.62 9.20
CA PHE A 504 -12.86 31.16 8.01
C PHE A 504 -12.07 31.48 6.75
N THR A 505 -11.52 30.45 6.11
CA THR A 505 -10.76 30.51 4.86
C THR A 505 -11.69 30.63 3.66
N ASP A 506 -11.13 31.06 2.53
CA ASP A 506 -11.80 31.04 1.24
C ASP A 506 -12.22 29.63 0.83
N ASN A 507 -13.34 29.52 0.11
CA ASN A 507 -13.96 28.23 -0.25
C ASN A 507 -13.10 27.39 -1.21
N ILE A 508 -12.06 27.99 -1.81
CA ILE A 508 -11.14 27.34 -2.75
C ILE A 508 -9.83 26.91 -2.10
N SER A 509 -9.51 27.40 -0.91
CA SER A 509 -8.25 27.08 -0.22
C SER A 509 -8.25 25.63 0.26
N GLU A 510 -7.10 25.03 0.51
CA GLU A 510 -7.02 23.76 1.27
C GLU A 510 -6.95 24.04 2.78
N ASP A 511 -7.59 23.20 3.60
CA ASP A 511 -7.66 23.41 5.06
C ASP A 511 -6.40 22.92 5.78
N ASP A 512 -5.70 21.94 5.21
CA ASP A 512 -4.59 21.24 5.88
C ASP A 512 -3.40 22.13 6.27
N PRO A 513 -2.92 23.10 5.45
CA PRO A 513 -1.83 23.98 5.88
C PRO A 513 -2.20 24.82 7.10
N PHE A 514 -3.46 25.27 7.19
CA PHE A 514 -3.95 26.05 8.33
C PHE A 514 -4.05 25.19 9.59
N LEU A 515 -4.56 23.96 9.45
CA LEU A 515 -4.68 22.98 10.53
C LEU A 515 -3.29 22.61 11.11
N LEU A 516 -2.35 22.25 10.23
CA LEU A 516 -0.98 21.91 10.61
C LEU A 516 -0.28 23.09 11.29
N TYR A 517 -0.36 24.28 10.71
CA TYR A 517 0.28 25.47 11.26
C TYR A 517 -0.24 25.79 12.65
N ALA A 518 -1.56 25.86 12.86
CA ALA A 518 -2.11 26.23 14.16
C ALA A 518 -1.80 25.20 15.24
N THR A 519 -1.86 23.91 14.90
CA THR A 519 -1.59 22.83 15.86
C THR A 519 -0.12 22.83 16.27
N LEU A 520 0.80 22.89 15.30
CA LEU A 520 2.24 22.90 15.56
C LEU A 520 2.75 24.22 16.18
N HIS A 521 2.08 25.34 15.89
CA HIS A 521 2.42 26.61 16.51
C HIS A 521 1.99 26.65 17.98
N SER A 522 0.85 26.03 18.33
CA SER A 522 0.32 26.01 19.70
C SER A 522 1.19 25.18 20.65
N GLY A 523 1.82 24.10 20.16
CA GLY A 523 2.78 23.31 20.92
C GLY A 523 2.43 21.83 21.00
N ASN A 524 3.31 21.03 21.62
CA ASN A 524 3.22 19.57 21.69
C ASN A 524 2.03 19.05 22.54
N HIS A 525 1.31 19.93 23.21
CA HIS A 525 0.07 19.60 23.93
C HIS A 525 -1.17 19.71 23.03
N CYS A 526 -1.08 20.44 21.92
CA CYS A 526 -2.22 20.80 21.10
C CYS A 526 -2.68 19.62 20.24
N LEU A 527 -3.94 19.21 20.40
CA LEU A 527 -4.55 18.16 19.58
C LEU A 527 -5.27 18.77 18.38
N PHE A 528 -5.63 17.94 17.40
CA PHE A 528 -6.49 18.36 16.31
C PHE A 528 -7.60 17.37 16.01
N VAL A 529 -8.78 17.87 15.64
CA VAL A 529 -9.95 17.05 15.31
C VAL A 529 -10.16 17.04 13.80
N SER A 530 -9.91 15.90 13.17
CA SER A 530 -10.23 15.65 11.76
C SER A 530 -10.30 14.14 11.48
N ARG A 531 -11.08 13.74 10.49
CA ARG A 531 -11.07 12.40 9.87
C ARG A 531 -10.09 12.28 8.71
N ASP A 532 -9.54 13.39 8.22
CA ASP A 532 -8.53 13.32 7.16
C ASP A 532 -7.24 12.72 7.71
N LEU A 533 -6.64 11.82 6.94
CA LEU A 533 -5.39 11.15 7.28
C LEU A 533 -4.17 11.87 6.68
N MET A 534 -4.37 13.03 6.04
CA MET A 534 -3.33 13.96 5.60
C MET A 534 -2.30 13.31 4.67
N ARG A 535 -2.78 12.41 3.79
CA ARG A 535 -1.94 11.50 2.99
C ARG A 535 -0.99 12.23 2.04
N ASP A 536 -1.45 13.33 1.45
CA ASP A 536 -0.68 14.08 0.45
C ASP A 536 0.44 14.92 1.08
N HIS A 537 0.25 15.40 2.31
CA HIS A 537 1.26 16.16 3.05
C HIS A 537 2.43 15.30 3.49
N LYS A 538 2.17 14.02 3.78
CA LYS A 538 3.23 13.04 4.04
C LYS A 538 4.18 12.91 2.85
N ALA A 539 3.67 12.92 1.63
CA ALA A 539 4.49 12.78 0.42
C ALA A 539 5.41 14.00 0.19
N CYS A 540 5.08 15.15 0.79
CA CYS A 540 5.88 16.36 0.70
C CYS A 540 7.10 16.36 1.64
N LEU A 541 7.19 15.43 2.61
CA LEU A 541 8.33 15.33 3.53
C LEU A 541 9.43 14.45 2.91
N PRO A 542 10.59 15.02 2.52
CA PRO A 542 11.60 14.31 1.73
C PRO A 542 12.36 13.26 2.56
N ASP A 543 12.70 13.58 3.80
CA ASP A 543 13.53 12.71 4.64
C ASP A 543 12.70 11.68 5.44
N GLY A 544 13.29 10.52 5.73
CA GLY A 544 12.61 9.43 6.44
C GLY A 544 12.33 9.73 7.92
N ALA A 545 13.18 10.53 8.55
CA ALA A 545 13.05 10.86 9.97
C ALA A 545 11.86 11.80 10.22
N ALA A 546 11.69 12.83 9.40
CA ALA A 546 10.57 13.77 9.41
C ALA A 546 9.26 13.04 9.11
N ARG A 547 9.24 12.14 8.12
CA ARG A 547 8.06 11.28 7.85
C ARG A 547 7.69 10.43 9.06
N ARG A 548 8.67 9.82 9.74
CA ARG A 548 8.44 9.04 10.96
C ARG A 548 7.87 9.90 12.08
N LEU A 549 8.47 11.07 12.34
CA LEU A 549 8.01 12.01 13.37
C LEU A 549 6.62 12.54 13.07
N PHE A 550 6.32 12.85 11.80
CA PHE A 550 4.99 13.29 11.38
C PHE A 550 3.94 12.22 11.68
N PHE A 551 4.22 10.95 11.41
CA PHE A 551 3.30 9.86 11.74
C PHE A 551 3.16 9.58 13.24
N LYS A 552 4.26 9.69 14.00
CA LYS A 552 4.20 9.62 15.47
C LYS A 552 3.32 10.73 16.01
N TRP A 553 3.54 11.97 15.55
CA TRP A 553 2.74 13.14 15.91
C TRP A 553 1.28 12.97 15.51
N GLN A 554 0.98 12.64 14.27
CA GLN A 554 -0.39 12.45 13.79
C GLN A 554 -1.14 11.43 14.65
N ARG A 555 -0.56 10.25 14.89
CA ARG A 555 -1.19 9.21 15.72
C ARG A 555 -1.40 9.67 17.17
N GLY A 556 -0.48 10.47 17.71
CA GLY A 556 -0.54 11.02 19.07
C GLY A 556 -1.42 12.25 19.25
N HIS A 557 -1.76 12.97 18.16
CA HIS A 557 -2.41 14.28 18.23
C HIS A 557 -3.76 14.35 17.49
N GLN A 558 -4.07 13.37 16.63
CA GLN A 558 -5.31 13.34 15.86
C GLN A 558 -6.46 12.72 16.65
N LEU A 559 -7.45 13.55 16.98
CA LEU A 559 -8.73 13.14 17.53
C LEU A 559 -9.73 12.86 16.41
N VAL A 560 -10.33 11.67 16.44
CA VAL A 560 -11.40 11.28 15.52
C VAL A 560 -12.71 11.12 16.29
N VAL A 561 -13.78 11.76 15.82
CA VAL A 561 -15.11 11.61 16.41
C VAL A 561 -15.62 10.18 16.23
N ASP A 562 -15.94 9.51 17.35
CA ASP A 562 -16.41 8.12 17.39
C ASP A 562 -17.94 8.04 17.28
N GLY A 563 -18.40 7.28 16.29
CA GLY A 563 -19.82 7.00 16.08
C GLY A 563 -20.61 8.21 15.56
N TRP A 564 -21.91 8.21 15.87
CA TRP A 564 -22.85 9.23 15.42
C TRP A 564 -22.99 10.35 16.43
N VAL A 565 -22.90 11.59 15.94
CA VAL A 565 -23.13 12.80 16.74
C VAL A 565 -24.61 13.19 16.62
N ALA A 566 -25.29 13.26 17.76
CA ALA A 566 -26.67 13.71 17.87
C ALA A 566 -26.79 14.75 18.98
N ALA A 567 -27.69 15.71 18.81
CA ALA A 567 -28.00 16.71 19.82
C ALA A 567 -28.38 16.03 21.16
N GLY A 568 -27.83 16.52 22.26
CA GLY A 568 -28.06 16.00 23.61
C GLY A 568 -27.29 14.72 23.97
N ARG A 569 -26.54 14.10 23.05
CA ARG A 569 -25.60 13.02 23.37
C ARG A 569 -24.19 13.55 23.59
N LYS A 570 -23.49 12.96 24.55
CA LYS A 570 -22.06 13.21 24.76
C LYS A 570 -21.27 12.78 23.53
N VAL A 571 -20.50 13.71 22.95
CA VAL A 571 -19.57 13.41 21.88
C VAL A 571 -18.42 12.59 22.44
N ARG A 572 -18.04 11.51 21.74
CA ARG A 572 -16.90 10.68 22.10
C ARG A 572 -15.86 10.76 20.99
N PHE A 573 -14.60 10.68 21.39
CA PHE A 573 -13.48 10.56 20.49
C PHE A 573 -12.89 9.16 20.57
N GLN A 574 -12.28 8.73 19.48
CA GLN A 574 -11.49 7.52 19.45
C GLN A 574 -10.29 7.66 20.38
N SER A 575 -9.89 6.56 21.01
CA SER A 575 -8.76 6.55 21.93
C SER A 575 -7.46 6.69 21.15
N ILE A 576 -6.63 7.64 21.58
CA ILE A 576 -5.23 7.71 21.18
C ILE A 576 -4.44 6.77 22.10
N PRO A 577 -3.75 5.74 21.59
CA PRO A 577 -2.86 4.92 22.41
C PRO A 577 -1.75 5.76 23.03
N SER A 578 -1.35 5.48 24.28
CA SER A 578 -0.25 6.18 24.95
C SER A 578 1.14 5.77 24.47
N TYR A 579 1.22 4.78 23.59
CA TYR A 579 2.45 4.15 23.12
C TYR A 579 2.58 4.23 21.60
N ASP A 580 3.82 4.23 21.12
CA ASP A 580 4.14 4.21 19.70
C ASP A 580 4.12 2.76 19.16
N THR A 581 3.44 2.53 18.05
CA THR A 581 3.51 1.26 17.33
C THR A 581 4.61 1.32 16.28
N ILE A 582 5.84 0.96 16.70
CA ILE A 582 7.04 0.80 15.86
C ILE A 582 7.86 -0.38 16.37
N VAL A 583 8.88 -0.83 15.63
CA VAL A 583 9.88 -1.76 16.19
C VAL A 583 10.66 -1.05 17.29
N GLN A 584 10.71 -1.64 18.49
CA GLN A 584 11.34 -1.06 19.69
C GLN A 584 12.37 -2.00 20.29
N THR A 585 13.41 -1.45 20.91
CA THR A 585 14.40 -2.23 21.66
C THR A 585 14.93 -1.48 22.88
N SER A 586 15.21 -2.22 23.94
CA SER A 586 15.92 -1.75 25.14
C SER A 586 17.33 -2.34 25.26
N GLY A 587 17.82 -3.01 24.20
CA GLY A 587 19.03 -3.85 24.22
C GLY A 587 18.74 -5.29 24.63
N ASP A 588 18.09 -5.49 25.79
CA ASP A 588 17.75 -6.82 26.31
C ASP A 588 16.34 -7.29 25.96
N SER A 589 15.54 -6.41 25.34
CA SER A 589 14.25 -6.76 24.76
C SER A 589 14.05 -6.15 23.38
N TRP A 590 13.22 -6.81 22.58
CA TRP A 590 12.66 -6.28 21.33
C TRP A 590 11.15 -6.45 21.32
N HIS A 591 10.44 -5.40 20.91
CA HIS A 591 9.01 -5.43 20.64
C HIS A 591 8.80 -5.11 19.17
N ILE A 592 8.31 -6.08 18.41
CA ILE A 592 8.17 -6.00 16.96
C ILE A 592 6.69 -6.11 16.60
N PRO A 593 6.01 -5.02 16.22
CA PRO A 593 4.64 -5.08 15.72
C PRO A 593 4.64 -5.78 14.36
N TYR A 594 3.68 -6.68 14.12
CA TYR A 594 3.64 -7.49 12.90
C TYR A 594 2.23 -7.59 12.31
N ASP A 595 2.17 -7.72 10.99
CA ASP A 595 0.93 -7.89 10.24
C ASP A 595 0.47 -9.34 10.25
N ASP A 596 -0.68 -9.59 10.87
CA ASP A 596 -1.40 -10.88 10.88
C ASP A 596 -2.51 -10.95 9.82
N THR A 597 -2.70 -9.87 9.04
CA THR A 597 -3.66 -9.78 7.95
C THR A 597 -3.03 -9.08 6.73
N GLU A 598 -3.39 -9.52 5.52
CA GLU A 598 -2.79 -8.99 4.27
C GLU A 598 -3.35 -7.62 3.85
N ASP A 599 -4.47 -7.16 4.45
CA ASP A 599 -5.24 -6.01 3.97
C ASP A 599 -5.02 -4.70 4.77
N ARG A 600 -3.92 -4.57 5.52
CA ARG A 600 -3.66 -3.35 6.32
C ARG A 600 -3.34 -2.18 5.40
N SER A 601 -4.04 -1.05 5.60
CA SER A 601 -3.74 0.19 4.87
C SER A 601 -2.45 0.83 5.40
N THR A 602 -1.73 1.58 4.56
CA THR A 602 -0.39 2.11 4.88
C THR A 602 -0.32 3.06 6.08
N TYR A 603 -1.44 3.70 6.43
CA TYR A 603 -1.58 4.58 7.60
C TYR A 603 -2.04 3.84 8.86
N GLU A 604 -2.51 2.60 8.71
CA GLU A 604 -2.88 1.79 9.86
C GLU A 604 -1.64 1.16 10.49
N VAL A 605 -1.72 0.76 11.75
CA VAL A 605 -0.67 0.15 12.54
C VAL A 605 -1.14 -1.22 13.03
N PRO A 606 -0.23 -2.20 13.12
CA PRO A 606 -0.56 -3.52 13.64
C PRO A 606 -1.09 -3.48 15.07
N GLN A 607 -1.89 -4.49 15.43
CA GLN A 607 -2.40 -4.69 16.79
C GLN A 607 -1.68 -5.84 17.52
N ARG A 608 -0.94 -6.66 16.78
CA ARG A 608 -0.20 -7.81 17.29
C ARG A 608 1.29 -7.50 17.35
N TRP A 609 1.94 -8.11 18.33
CA TRP A 609 3.33 -7.86 18.65
C TRP A 609 4.08 -9.16 18.90
N LEU A 610 5.33 -9.21 18.48
CA LEU A 610 6.31 -10.19 18.91
C LEU A 610 7.15 -9.56 20.02
N CYS A 611 7.14 -10.16 21.20
CA CYS A 611 8.00 -9.82 22.32
C CYS A 611 9.19 -10.78 22.32
N LEU A 612 10.41 -10.25 22.34
CA LEU A 612 11.65 -10.99 22.48
C LEU A 612 12.38 -10.46 23.70
N THR A 613 12.78 -11.34 24.61
CA THR A 613 13.52 -10.98 25.82
C THR A 613 14.64 -11.96 26.07
N LYS A 614 15.78 -11.47 26.58
CA LYS A 614 16.80 -12.36 27.15
C LYS A 614 16.27 -12.89 28.49
N LYS A 615 16.46 -14.20 28.71
CA LYS A 615 16.33 -14.75 30.07
C LYS A 615 17.60 -14.45 30.84
N ASP A 616 17.42 -13.98 32.08
CA ASP A 616 18.49 -13.97 33.08
C ASP A 616 19.05 -15.38 33.31
#